data_AF-A0A2X3ENV7-F1
#
_entry.id   AF-A0A2X3ENV7-F1
#
_cell.length_a   1.000
_cell.length_b   1.000
_cell.length_c   1.000
_cell.angle_alpha   90.00
_cell.angle_beta   90.00
_cell.angle_gamma   90.00
#
_symmetry.space_group_name_H-M   'P 1'
#
loop_
_entity.id
_entity.type
_entity.pdbx_description
1 polymer ?
#
loop_
_entity_poly.entity_id
_entity_poly.type
_entity_poly.pdbx_seq_one_letter_code
_entity_poly.pdbx_strand_id
1 'polypeptide(L)'
;MKLLDVLLPRLPHNKLIVTLVTPKNMLLKSVAERVGIFFFYKSDDDYSDLQAPLIKMLEQGEGFSIIPVSMDGKPLPSGLSPITKPMKAMPNNLVS
;
A
#
# COMPACT_ATOMS: atom_id res chain seq x y z
N MET A 1 -40.45 13.74 22.79
CA MET A 1 -39.14 14.38 23.05
C MET A 1 -38.21 13.26 23.53
N LYS A 2 -37.28 12.79 22.68
CA LYS A 2 -36.47 11.60 22.97
C LYS A 2 -35.06 12.03 23.38
N LEU A 3 -34.52 11.35 24.40
CA LEU A 3 -33.30 11.66 25.16
C LEU A 3 -31.97 11.63 24.36
N LEU A 4 -32.01 11.37 23.05
CA LEU A 4 -30.82 11.30 22.18
C LEU A 4 -30.30 12.66 21.69
N ASP A 5 -31.07 13.73 21.87
CA ASP A 5 -30.73 15.06 21.32
C ASP A 5 -29.68 15.82 22.15
N VAL A 6 -29.21 15.24 23.27
CA VAL A 6 -28.36 15.96 24.25
C VAL A 6 -26.87 15.58 24.18
N LEU A 7 -26.46 14.56 23.39
CA LEU A 7 -25.09 14.06 23.44
C LEU A 7 -24.29 14.10 22.12
N LEU A 8 -24.60 15.03 21.21
CA LEU A 8 -23.69 15.36 20.11
C LEU A 8 -23.52 16.88 20.03
N PRO A 9 -22.42 17.46 20.53
CA PRO A 9 -22.12 18.86 20.23
C PRO A 9 -22.02 19.01 18.72
N ARG A 10 -22.77 19.99 18.19
CA ARG A 10 -22.84 20.39 16.78
C ARG A 10 -21.44 20.56 16.20
N LEU A 11 -20.89 19.50 15.60
CA LEU A 11 -19.66 19.57 14.83
C LEU A 11 -19.96 20.31 13.52
N PRO A 12 -19.16 21.32 13.12
CA PRO A 12 -19.40 22.06 11.90
C PRO A 12 -19.31 21.11 10.69
N HIS A 13 -20.24 21.23 9.74
CA HIS A 13 -20.37 20.35 8.56
C HIS A 13 -19.06 20.23 7.75
N ASN A 14 -18.19 21.25 7.77
CA ASN A 14 -16.87 21.21 7.13
C ASN A 14 -15.84 20.31 7.84
N LYS A 15 -16.05 19.96 9.12
CA LYS A 15 -15.12 19.11 9.88
C LYS A 15 -15.35 17.63 9.60
N LEU A 16 -16.56 17.24 9.21
CA LEU A 16 -16.87 15.86 8.80
C LEU A 16 -16.15 15.49 7.49
N ILE A 17 -16.11 16.39 6.50
CA ILE A 17 -15.45 16.11 5.21
C ILE A 17 -13.92 16.02 5.37
N VAL A 18 -13.32 16.89 6.19
CA VAL A 18 -11.86 16.88 6.42
C VAL A 18 -11.41 15.70 7.29
N THR A 19 -12.28 15.17 8.16
CA THR A 19 -11.95 13.98 8.98
C THR A 19 -11.99 12.69 8.17
N LEU A 20 -12.79 12.62 7.10
CA LEU A 20 -12.94 11.42 6.26
C LEU A 20 -11.78 11.25 5.26
N VAL A 21 -11.09 12.34 4.89
CA VAL A 21 -9.93 12.31 3.98
C VAL A 21 -8.79 13.09 4.60
N THR A 22 -7.85 12.37 5.22
CA THR A 22 -6.67 13.02 5.82
C THR A 22 -5.71 13.51 4.72
N PRO A 23 -4.95 14.61 4.95
CA PRO A 23 -3.94 15.08 4.01
C PRO A 23 -2.92 14.00 3.63
N LYS A 24 -2.62 13.08 4.56
CA LYS A 24 -1.77 11.92 4.32
C LYS A 24 -2.34 11.01 3.23
N ASN A 25 -3.64 10.72 3.26
CA ASN A 25 -4.27 9.83 2.28
C ASN A 25 -4.29 10.46 0.89
N MET A 26 -4.53 11.78 0.79
CA MET A 26 -4.46 12.49 -0.51
C MET A 26 -3.04 12.46 -1.09
N LEU A 27 -2.04 12.63 -0.23
CA LEU A 27 -0.64 12.54 -0.63
C LEU A 27 -0.29 11.13 -1.11
N LEU A 28 -0.67 10.09 -0.38
CA LEU A 28 -0.39 8.70 -0.75
C LEU A 28 -0.96 8.35 -2.12
N LYS A 29 -2.20 8.75 -2.41
CA LYS A 29 -2.81 8.56 -3.74
C LYS A 29 -2.07 9.32 -4.85
N SER A 30 -1.71 10.58 -4.60
CA SER A 30 -0.96 11.39 -5.58
C SER A 30 0.43 10.82 -5.87
N VAL A 31 1.05 10.16 -4.89
CA VAL A 31 2.33 9.48 -5.04
C VAL A 31 2.15 8.19 -5.83
N ALA A 32 1.14 7.38 -5.49
CA ALA A 32 0.83 6.11 -6.16
C ALA A 32 0.62 6.26 -7.68
N GLU A 33 0.08 7.39 -8.14
CA GLU A 33 -0.08 7.70 -9.57
C GLU A 33 1.25 7.83 -10.33
N ARG A 34 2.36 8.12 -9.62
CA ARG A 34 3.65 8.48 -10.24
C ARG A 34 4.75 7.47 -9.97
N VAL A 35 4.62 6.65 -8.93
CA VAL A 35 5.68 5.75 -8.48
C VAL A 35 5.18 4.33 -8.29
N GLY A 36 6.07 3.37 -8.57
CA GLY A 36 5.88 1.97 -8.21
C GLY A 36 6.77 1.56 -7.04
N ILE A 37 6.40 0.47 -6.37
CA ILE A 37 7.16 -0.11 -5.26
C ILE A 37 7.72 -1.46 -5.70
N PHE A 38 9.04 -1.64 -5.59
CA PHE A 38 9.65 -2.96 -5.62
C PHE A 38 9.64 -3.55 -4.21
N PHE A 39 9.01 -4.70 -4.03
CA PHE A 39 8.98 -5.41 -2.76
C PHE A 39 9.82 -6.68 -2.85
N PHE A 40 11.04 -6.63 -2.32
CA PHE A 40 11.93 -7.78 -2.26
C PHE A 40 11.59 -8.66 -1.07
N TYR A 41 11.47 -9.96 -1.28
CA TYR A 41 11.10 -10.91 -0.23
C TYR A 41 11.80 -12.26 -0.40
N LYS A 42 11.82 -13.03 0.69
CA LYS A 42 12.25 -14.43 0.71
C LYS A 42 11.13 -15.29 1.29
N SER A 43 10.91 -16.50 0.77
CA SER A 43 9.75 -17.33 1.12
C SER A 43 9.83 -17.97 2.52
N ASP A 44 11.04 -18.08 3.09
CA ASP A 44 11.35 -18.66 4.41
C ASP A 44 11.69 -17.60 5.46
N ASP A 45 11.31 -16.34 5.24
CA ASP A 45 11.52 -15.23 6.17
C ASP A 45 10.19 -14.72 6.75
N ASP A 46 10.06 -14.80 8.08
CA ASP A 46 8.82 -14.44 8.78
C ASP A 46 8.47 -12.95 8.60
N TYR A 47 9.46 -12.06 8.49
CA TYR A 47 9.21 -10.63 8.30
C TYR A 47 8.63 -10.32 6.92
N SER A 48 9.05 -11.05 5.89
CA SER A 48 8.52 -10.95 4.54
C SER A 48 7.03 -11.31 4.51
N ASP A 49 6.63 -12.36 5.24
CA ASP A 49 5.23 -12.77 5.32
C ASP A 49 4.39 -11.80 6.18
N LEU A 50 4.94 -11.34 7.32
CA LEU A 50 4.29 -10.35 8.18
C LEU A 50 4.02 -9.02 7.47
N GLN A 51 4.86 -8.62 6.52
CA GLN A 51 4.69 -7.38 5.75
C GLN A 51 3.73 -7.54 4.56
N ALA A 52 3.49 -8.76 4.09
CA ALA A 52 2.67 -9.00 2.91
C ALA A 52 1.26 -8.38 2.96
N PRO A 53 0.53 -8.37 4.11
CA PRO A 53 -0.76 -7.69 4.21
C PRO A 53 -0.67 -6.18 4.00
N LEU A 54 0.38 -5.53 4.50
CA LEU A 54 0.60 -4.08 4.32
C LEU A 54 0.83 -3.76 2.85
N ILE A 55 1.65 -4.58 2.18
CA ILE A 55 1.93 -4.43 0.75
C ILE A 55 0.63 -4.56 -0.07
N LYS A 56 -0.20 -5.57 0.21
CA LYS A 56 -1.52 -5.72 -0.43
C LYS A 56 -2.45 -4.53 -0.17
N MET A 57 -2.43 -3.96 1.04
CA MET A 57 -3.21 -2.76 1.36
C MET A 57 -2.76 -1.55 0.55
N LEU A 58 -1.46 -1.36 0.33
CA LEU A 58 -0.94 -0.26 -0.49
C LEU A 58 -1.32 -0.43 -1.96
N GLU A 59 -1.29 -1.66 -2.48
CA GLU A 59 -1.71 -1.97 -3.84
C GLU A 59 -3.22 -1.76 -4.03
N GLN A 60 -4.05 -2.38 -3.18
CA GLN A 60 -5.51 -2.42 -3.35
C GLN A 60 -6.22 -1.17 -2.81
N GLY A 61 -5.72 -0.60 -1.72
CA GLY A 61 -6.36 0.51 -1.00
C GLY A 61 -5.90 1.88 -1.46
N GLU A 62 -4.60 2.04 -1.72
CA GLU A 62 -4.00 3.33 -2.09
C GLU A 62 -3.64 3.45 -3.57
N GLY A 63 -3.65 2.34 -4.32
CA GLY A 63 -3.48 2.31 -5.77
C GLY A 63 -2.03 2.24 -6.25
N PHE A 64 -1.09 1.84 -5.39
CA PHE A 64 0.31 1.68 -5.79
C PHE A 64 0.47 0.53 -6.78
N SER A 65 1.29 0.74 -7.83
CA SER A 65 1.79 -0.38 -8.63
C SER A 65 2.92 -1.07 -7.87
N ILE A 66 2.72 -2.33 -7.47
CA ILE A 66 3.71 -3.07 -6.70
C ILE A 66 4.25 -4.23 -7.52
N ILE A 67 5.58 -4.36 -7.52
CA ILE A 67 6.31 -5.45 -8.15
C ILE A 67 6.94 -6.31 -7.05
N PRO A 68 6.37 -7.48 -6.74
CA PRO A 68 6.97 -8.43 -5.81
C PRO A 68 8.16 -9.15 -6.49
N VAL A 69 9.34 -9.02 -5.90
CA VAL A 69 10.59 -9.63 -6.37
C VAL A 69 11.04 -10.69 -5.38
N SER A 70 10.90 -11.96 -5.75
CA SER A 70 11.37 -13.08 -4.92
C SER A 70 12.88 -13.22 -5.03
N MET A 71 13.56 -13.32 -3.89
CA MET A 71 15.00 -13.56 -3.79
C MET A 71 15.38 -15.05 -3.90
N ASP A 72 14.41 -15.94 -3.74
CA ASP A 72 14.60 -17.40 -3.77
C ASP A 72 13.75 -18.11 -4.83
N GLY A 73 13.03 -17.34 -5.65
CA GLY A 73 12.18 -17.82 -6.74
C GLY A 73 10.86 -18.46 -6.29
N LYS A 74 10.55 -18.43 -5.00
CA LYS A 74 9.34 -19.04 -4.43
C LYS A 74 8.30 -17.98 -4.07
N PRO A 75 7.00 -18.33 -4.09
CA PRO A 75 5.94 -17.45 -3.59
C PRO A 75 5.97 -17.36 -2.06
N LEU A 76 5.40 -16.28 -1.52
CA LEU A 76 5.13 -16.19 -0.09
C LEU A 76 3.92 -17.06 0.31
N PRO A 77 3.91 -17.63 1.53
CA PRO A 77 2.76 -18.35 2.08
C PRO A 77 1.46 -17.51 2.07
N SER A 78 1.58 -16.21 2.37
CA SER A 78 0.49 -15.22 2.29
C SER A 78 -0.06 -14.96 0.88
N GLY A 79 0.47 -15.63 -0.16
CA GLY A 79 -0.08 -15.61 -1.51
C GLY A 79 0.44 -14.50 -2.42
N LEU A 80 1.46 -13.74 -2.01
CA LEU A 80 2.23 -12.90 -2.93
C LEU A 80 3.08 -13.82 -3.82
N SER A 81 2.81 -13.80 -5.12
CA SER A 81 3.56 -14.57 -6.11
C SER A 81 4.49 -13.66 -6.90
N PRO A 82 5.68 -14.13 -7.34
CA PRO A 82 6.54 -13.34 -8.20
C PRO A 82 5.79 -12.97 -9.48
N ILE A 83 5.92 -11.74 -9.95
CA ILE A 83 5.42 -11.41 -11.29
C ILE A 83 6.23 -12.16 -12.36
N THR A 84 5.55 -12.95 -13.18
CA THR A 84 6.08 -13.46 -14.44
C THR A 84 5.93 -12.39 -15.53
N LYS A 85 6.51 -11.21 -15.31
CA LYS A 85 6.81 -10.28 -16.41
C LYS A 85 8.31 -10.00 -16.37
N PRO A 86 9.08 -10.38 -17.41
CA PRO A 86 10.50 -10.11 -17.43
C PRO A 86 10.68 -8.59 -17.38
N MET A 87 11.24 -8.10 -16.28
CA MET A 87 11.74 -6.74 -16.22
C MET A 87 12.82 -6.65 -17.30
N LYS A 88 12.61 -5.81 -18.32
CA LYS A 88 13.68 -5.48 -19.27
C LYS A 88 14.86 -5.05 -18.41
N ALA A 89 15.95 -5.81 -18.46
CA ALA A 89 17.11 -5.61 -17.60
C ALA A 89 17.43 -4.11 -17.54
N MET A 90 17.60 -3.57 -16.33
CA MET A 90 18.15 -2.22 -16.18
C MET A 90 19.47 -2.20 -16.95
N PRO A 91 19.67 -1.25 -17.87
CA PRO A 91 20.90 -1.21 -18.65
C PRO A 91 22.08 -1.06 -17.68
N ASN A 92 23.13 -1.84 -17.91
CA ASN A 92 24.34 -1.93 -17.08
C ASN A 92 25.15 -0.61 -16.99
N ASN A 93 24.59 0.52 -17.43
CA ASN A 93 25.24 1.82 -17.49
C ASN A 93 24.92 2.75 -16.30
N LEU A 94 24.23 2.25 -15.25
CA LEU A 94 23.89 3.02 -14.05
C LEU A 94 24.59 2.52 -12.78
N VAL A 95 25.49 1.55 -12.89
CA VAL A 95 26.35 1.14 -11.77
C VAL A 95 27.76 1.59 -12.11
N SER A 96 28.10 2.80 -11.66
CA SER A 96 29.48 3.30 -11.64
C SER A 96 30.26 2.70 -10.48
#